data_AF-A0A2W4I197-F1
#
_entry.id   AF-A0A2W4I197-F1
#
_cell.length_a   1.000
_cell.length_b   1.000
_cell.length_c   1.000
_cell.angle_alpha   90.00
_cell.angle_beta   90.00
_cell.angle_gamma   90.00
#
_symmetry.space_group_name_H-M   'P 1'
#
loop_
_entity.id
_entity.type
_entity.pdbx_description
1 polymer ?
#
loop_
_entity_poly.entity_id
_entity_poly.type
_entity_poly.pdbx_seq_one_letter_code
_entity_poly.pdbx_strand_id
1 'polypeptide(L)'
;MFFLKTPFIISLLSSGIITLFLGLTQRFGLESKIIFTQHYIKWILILIFGVILGFIWKSKNKNTQILKKIFLIVEIYLFLLIFIQSESNFSQGEFLIFYLSGMGIYYETFYPRTEKRKKIFLMSCYGIINLFFLSIALFIQWKKPFDEQKFLNQQNYSLYLISNETPYKNYYTINLKNSLTSESLQLLSGIQQKTLDKNSEFTLLFSSLKNNLEQKVLIKDPSGNLLEIFPQSEISFSTYDTTLIYKKQGGKIKWYPQESIFPKKFKNFQKNYKKLKKNFALSQLPVRFRSNAKLQKISRIYTERLGKIFPFGYKNALENFQTFLPYLSFSGVSKNYNQTNILKILRSTTKIGEEKINKGNKYREYFKKLF
;
A
#
# COMPACT_ATOMS: atom_id res chain seq x y z
N MET A 1 32.25 -4.32 -50.15
CA MET A 1 32.40 -3.78 -48.78
C MET A 1 31.34 -2.68 -48.50
N PHE A 2 30.03 -2.96 -48.61
CA PHE A 2 29.00 -1.91 -48.44
C PHE A 2 27.59 -2.38 -47.98
N PHE A 3 27.48 -3.51 -47.26
CA PHE A 3 26.16 -4.05 -46.85
C PHE A 3 25.77 -3.88 -45.38
N LEU A 4 26.66 -3.34 -44.53
CA LEU A 4 26.41 -3.14 -43.09
C LEU A 4 25.61 -1.88 -42.72
N LYS A 5 25.43 -0.92 -43.63
CA LYS A 5 24.86 0.40 -43.28
C LYS A 5 23.34 0.39 -43.00
N THR A 6 22.53 -0.39 -43.73
CA THR A 6 21.06 -0.31 -43.60
C THR A 6 20.48 -0.85 -42.29
N PRO A 7 20.85 -2.05 -41.78
CA PRO A 7 20.31 -2.54 -40.50
C PRO A 7 20.85 -1.76 -39.29
N PHE A 8 22.10 -1.27 -39.37
CA PHE A 8 22.69 -0.42 -38.33
C PHE A 8 21.97 0.93 -38.25
N ILE A 9 21.65 1.56 -39.39
CA ILE A 9 20.88 2.81 -39.44
C ILE A 9 19.44 2.60 -38.94
N ILE A 10 18.80 1.46 -39.23
CA ILE A 10 17.46 1.15 -38.69
C ILE A 10 17.51 0.92 -37.17
N SER A 11 18.54 0.27 -36.66
CA SER A 11 18.78 0.14 -35.21
C SER A 11 19.09 1.48 -34.55
N LEU A 12 19.82 2.38 -35.23
CA LEU A 12 20.15 3.71 -34.73
C LEU A 12 18.93 4.64 -34.79
N LEU A 13 18.06 4.47 -35.79
CA LEU A 13 16.79 5.16 -35.91
C LEU A 13 15.75 4.60 -34.95
N SER A 14 15.73 3.30 -34.64
CA SER A 14 14.87 2.74 -33.60
C SER A 14 15.32 3.17 -32.21
N SER A 15 16.63 3.17 -31.93
CA SER A 15 17.16 3.78 -30.70
C SER A 15 16.87 5.28 -30.66
N GLY A 16 16.99 5.96 -31.80
CA GLY A 16 16.67 7.37 -32.00
C GLY A 16 15.20 7.68 -31.68
N ILE A 17 14.27 6.89 -32.23
CA ILE A 17 12.82 6.95 -31.97
C ILE A 17 12.51 6.60 -30.52
N ILE A 18 13.21 5.65 -29.90
CA ILE A 18 13.09 5.36 -28.46
C ILE A 18 13.54 6.57 -27.64
N THR A 19 14.67 7.22 -27.96
CA THR A 19 15.09 8.49 -27.32
C THR A 19 14.12 9.64 -27.59
N LEU A 20 13.53 9.72 -28.79
CA LEU A 20 12.58 10.76 -29.16
C LEU A 20 11.22 10.54 -28.47
N PHE A 21 10.80 9.29 -28.30
CA PHE A 21 9.65 8.88 -27.50
C PHE A 21 9.88 9.14 -26.01
N LEU A 22 11.09 8.89 -25.49
CA LEU A 22 11.53 9.28 -24.14
C LEU A 22 11.58 10.81 -23.94
N GLY A 23 11.96 11.57 -24.97
CA GLY A 23 11.92 13.04 -24.97
C GLY A 23 10.51 13.62 -25.09
N LEU A 24 9.62 12.97 -25.83
CA LEU A 24 8.21 13.37 -25.94
C LEU A 24 7.43 13.06 -24.65
N THR A 25 7.73 11.93 -23.99
CA THR A 25 7.12 11.60 -22.69
C THR A 25 7.53 12.55 -21.56
N GLN A 26 8.72 13.18 -21.62
CA GLN A 26 9.09 14.29 -20.73
C GLN A 26 8.15 15.49 -20.85
N ARG A 27 7.65 15.77 -22.07
CA ARG A 27 6.70 16.87 -22.33
C ARG A 27 5.28 16.58 -21.83
N PHE A 28 4.92 15.32 -21.64
CA PHE A 28 3.63 14.87 -21.12
C PHE A 28 3.58 14.68 -19.59
N GLY A 29 4.63 15.11 -18.86
CA GLY A 29 4.63 15.06 -17.39
C GLY A 29 4.87 13.68 -16.78
N LEU A 30 5.28 12.69 -17.58
CA LEU A 30 5.83 11.44 -17.06
C LEU A 30 7.28 11.73 -16.62
N GLU A 31 7.58 11.54 -15.33
CA GLU A 31 8.92 11.70 -14.77
C GLU A 31 9.88 10.64 -15.35
N SER A 32 10.34 10.85 -16.58
CA SER A 32 11.15 9.93 -17.39
C SER A 32 12.40 9.42 -16.66
N LYS A 33 13.01 10.25 -15.80
CA LYS A 33 14.15 9.85 -14.96
C LYS A 33 13.80 8.71 -14.01
N ILE A 34 12.60 8.72 -13.44
CA ILE A 34 12.16 7.70 -12.47
C ILE A 34 11.82 6.39 -13.20
N ILE A 35 11.12 6.47 -14.33
CA ILE A 35 10.75 5.29 -15.13
C ILE A 35 12.01 4.59 -15.67
N PHE A 36 13.01 5.36 -16.10
CA PHE A 36 14.26 4.80 -16.64
C PHE A 36 15.12 4.16 -15.55
N THR A 37 15.28 4.83 -14.40
CA THR A 37 16.07 4.30 -13.27
C THR A 37 15.43 3.07 -12.63
N GLN A 38 14.10 3.02 -12.51
CA GLN A 38 13.40 1.86 -11.94
C GLN A 38 13.36 0.64 -12.86
N HIS A 39 13.57 0.80 -14.17
CA HIS A 39 13.45 -0.28 -15.16
C HIS A 39 14.67 -0.43 -16.07
N TYR A 40 15.85 0.01 -15.62
CA TYR A 40 17.09 0.02 -16.39
C TYR A 40 17.43 -1.32 -17.06
N ILE A 41 17.31 -2.44 -16.32
CA ILE A 41 17.58 -3.79 -16.86
C ILE A 41 16.61 -4.13 -18.01
N LYS A 42 15.33 -3.76 -17.90
CA LYS A 42 14.33 -4.03 -18.94
C LYS A 42 14.64 -3.23 -20.22
N TRP A 43 15.10 -1.99 -20.09
CA TRP A 43 15.54 -1.17 -21.21
C TRP A 43 16.76 -1.74 -21.93
N ILE A 44 17.75 -2.24 -21.18
CA ILE A 44 18.91 -2.94 -21.76
C ILE A 44 18.45 -4.17 -22.55
N LEU A 45 17.53 -4.96 -22.01
CA LEU A 45 17.01 -6.14 -22.70
C LEU A 45 16.29 -5.77 -24.01
N ILE A 46 15.48 -4.71 -24.02
CA ILE A 46 14.84 -4.20 -25.23
C ILE A 46 15.92 -3.84 -26.28
N LEU A 47 16.98 -3.13 -25.88
CA LEU A 47 18.07 -2.78 -26.79
C LEU A 47 18.78 -4.01 -27.35
N ILE A 48 19.11 -5.00 -26.50
CA ILE A 48 19.75 -6.24 -26.94
C ILE A 48 18.86 -6.98 -27.96
N PHE A 49 17.57 -7.13 -27.67
CA PHE A 49 16.64 -7.78 -28.59
C PHE A 49 16.49 -7.01 -29.89
N GLY A 50 16.43 -5.68 -29.84
CA GLY A 50 16.38 -4.81 -31.02
C GLY A 50 17.63 -4.95 -31.91
N VAL A 51 18.82 -5.02 -31.32
CA VAL A 51 20.08 -5.23 -32.05
C VAL A 51 20.09 -6.60 -32.73
N ILE A 52 19.72 -7.66 -31.99
CA ILE A 52 19.65 -9.02 -32.55
C ILE A 52 18.62 -9.09 -33.69
N LEU A 53 17.45 -8.47 -33.51
CA LEU A 53 16.42 -8.35 -34.55
C LEU A 53 16.94 -7.63 -35.79
N GLY A 54 17.70 -6.54 -35.62
CA GLY A 54 18.35 -5.81 -36.70
C GLY A 54 19.31 -6.69 -37.52
N PHE A 55 20.12 -7.51 -36.85
CA PHE A 55 21.03 -8.45 -37.51
C PHE A 55 20.30 -9.51 -38.33
N ILE A 56 19.24 -10.10 -37.77
CA ILE A 56 18.51 -11.19 -38.44
C ILE A 56 17.46 -10.67 -39.44
N TRP A 57 17.15 -9.37 -39.46
CA TRP A 57 16.01 -8.78 -40.19
C TRP A 57 15.91 -9.18 -41.66
N LYS A 58 17.05 -9.21 -42.37
CA LYS A 58 17.10 -9.56 -43.79
C LYS A 58 17.13 -11.07 -44.07
N SER A 59 17.36 -11.91 -43.07
CA SER A 59 17.42 -13.37 -43.26
C SER A 59 16.06 -13.94 -43.65
N LYS A 60 16.01 -14.75 -44.71
CA LYS A 60 14.80 -15.45 -45.18
C LYS A 60 14.70 -16.90 -44.66
N ASN A 61 15.69 -17.40 -43.94
CA ASN A 61 15.67 -18.78 -43.42
C ASN A 61 14.51 -18.96 -42.41
N LYS A 62 13.77 -20.08 -42.53
CA LYS A 62 12.60 -20.46 -41.72
C LYS A 62 12.88 -20.39 -40.21
N ASN A 63 14.04 -20.83 -39.75
CA ASN A 63 14.39 -20.80 -38.32
C ASN A 63 14.58 -19.35 -37.82
N THR A 64 15.26 -18.51 -38.61
CA THR A 64 15.38 -17.07 -38.32
C THR A 64 14.05 -16.33 -38.40
N GLN A 65 13.11 -16.76 -39.25
CA GLN A 65 11.76 -16.17 -39.30
C GLN A 65 10.97 -16.46 -38.01
N ILE A 66 11.11 -17.67 -37.46
CA ILE A 66 10.53 -18.02 -36.15
C ILE A 66 11.19 -17.19 -35.05
N LEU A 67 12.53 -17.10 -35.05
CA LEU A 67 13.31 -16.35 -34.07
C LEU A 67 12.92 -14.86 -34.03
N LYS A 68 12.73 -14.23 -35.21
CA LYS A 68 12.22 -12.85 -35.32
C LYS A 68 10.90 -12.66 -34.61
N LYS A 69 9.93 -13.57 -34.85
CA LYS A 69 8.61 -13.50 -34.23
C LYS A 69 8.74 -13.61 -32.71
N ILE A 70 9.58 -14.52 -32.20
CA ILE A 70 9.82 -14.68 -30.76
C ILE A 70 10.41 -13.40 -30.16
N PHE A 71 11.44 -12.82 -30.76
CA PHE A 71 12.04 -11.60 -30.23
C PHE A 71 11.08 -10.42 -30.24
N LEU A 72 10.25 -10.28 -31.28
CA LEU A 72 9.25 -9.22 -31.36
C LEU A 72 8.17 -9.40 -30.26
N ILE A 73 7.74 -10.63 -29.98
CA ILE A 73 6.83 -10.96 -28.86
C ILE A 73 7.47 -10.57 -27.52
N VAL A 74 8.74 -10.91 -27.30
CA VAL A 74 9.45 -10.59 -26.05
C VAL A 74 9.65 -9.08 -25.90
N GLU A 75 9.98 -8.38 -26.98
CA GLU A 75 10.17 -6.92 -26.98
C GLU A 75 8.86 -6.19 -26.64
N ILE A 76 7.75 -6.57 -27.28
CA ILE A 76 6.41 -6.04 -26.94
C ILE A 76 6.10 -6.32 -25.47
N TYR A 77 6.34 -7.53 -24.98
CA TYR A 77 6.09 -7.87 -23.58
C TYR A 77 6.90 -6.98 -22.62
N LEU A 78 8.19 -6.75 -22.90
CA LEU A 78 9.05 -5.88 -22.09
C LEU A 78 8.55 -4.43 -22.09
N PHE A 79 8.10 -3.93 -23.24
CA PHE A 79 7.51 -2.60 -23.34
C PHE A 79 6.23 -2.49 -22.51
N LEU A 80 5.31 -3.46 -22.65
CA LEU A 80 4.08 -3.51 -21.85
C LEU A 80 4.37 -3.68 -20.35
N LEU A 81 5.46 -4.38 -19.99
CA LEU A 81 5.94 -4.53 -18.60
C LEU A 81 6.44 -3.22 -17.98
N ILE A 82 6.86 -2.25 -18.78
CA ILE A 82 7.35 -0.95 -18.31
C ILE A 82 6.17 0.01 -18.14
N PHE A 83 5.27 0.05 -19.13
CA PHE A 83 4.22 1.07 -19.20
C PHE A 83 2.88 0.62 -18.63
N ILE A 84 2.49 -0.64 -18.81
CA ILE A 84 1.15 -1.12 -18.45
C ILE A 84 1.18 -1.93 -17.15
N GLN A 85 2.20 -2.78 -16.96
CA GLN A 85 2.25 -3.64 -15.78
C GLN A 85 2.36 -2.84 -14.47
N SER A 86 3.05 -1.69 -14.50
CA SER A 86 3.20 -0.76 -13.38
C SER A 86 1.87 -0.14 -12.94
N GLU A 87 0.94 0.07 -13.88
CA GLU A 87 -0.41 0.57 -13.61
C GLU A 87 -1.42 -0.55 -13.34
N SER A 88 -1.10 -1.78 -13.76
CA SER A 88 -1.96 -2.95 -13.59
C SER A 88 -1.80 -3.60 -12.20
N ASN A 89 -2.84 -4.30 -11.75
CA ASN A 89 -2.83 -5.06 -10.50
C ASN A 89 -2.15 -6.45 -10.61
N PHE A 90 -1.38 -6.70 -11.68
CA PHE A 90 -0.77 -7.99 -11.96
C PHE A 90 0.70 -8.06 -11.49
N SER A 91 1.08 -9.20 -10.92
CA SER A 91 2.49 -9.60 -10.85
C SER A 91 3.05 -9.83 -12.25
N GLN A 92 4.38 -9.83 -12.39
CA GLN A 92 5.04 -10.05 -13.68
C GLN A 92 4.62 -11.38 -14.33
N GLY A 93 4.49 -12.44 -13.53
CA GLY A 93 4.04 -13.75 -14.00
C GLY A 93 2.57 -13.77 -14.45
N GLU A 94 1.67 -13.17 -13.67
CA GLU A 94 0.27 -13.00 -14.07
C GLU A 94 0.15 -12.17 -15.36
N PHE A 95 0.95 -11.11 -15.47
CA PHE A 95 1.02 -10.26 -16.65
C PHE A 95 1.55 -11.03 -17.87
N LEU A 96 2.53 -11.92 -17.68
CA LEU A 96 3.02 -12.80 -18.75
C LEU A 96 1.93 -13.74 -19.25
N ILE A 97 1.21 -14.39 -18.34
CA ILE A 97 0.13 -15.32 -18.72
C ILE A 97 -0.98 -14.57 -19.46
N PHE A 98 -1.37 -13.39 -18.96
CA PHE A 98 -2.35 -12.52 -19.61
C PHE A 98 -1.89 -12.08 -21.02
N TYR A 99 -0.63 -11.68 -21.15
CA TYR A 99 -0.04 -11.31 -22.43
C TYR A 99 -0.02 -12.49 -23.42
N LEU A 100 0.45 -13.66 -22.98
CA LEU A 100 0.49 -14.87 -23.80
C LEU A 100 -0.91 -15.34 -24.20
N SER A 101 -1.91 -15.23 -23.32
CA SER A 101 -3.28 -15.56 -23.68
C SER A 101 -3.86 -14.57 -24.69
N GLY A 102 -3.57 -13.27 -24.56
CA GLY A 102 -3.92 -12.26 -25.57
C GLY A 102 -3.28 -12.56 -26.94
N MET A 103 -1.99 -12.90 -26.96
CA MET A 103 -1.29 -13.33 -28.18
C MET A 103 -1.85 -14.63 -28.76
N GLY A 104 -2.28 -15.57 -27.91
CA GLY A 104 -2.96 -16.79 -28.31
C GLY A 104 -4.29 -16.52 -29.03
N ILE A 105 -5.11 -15.59 -28.52
CA ILE A 105 -6.33 -15.14 -29.20
C ILE A 105 -6.00 -14.51 -30.55
N TYR A 106 -5.04 -13.58 -30.59
CA TYR A 106 -4.60 -12.94 -31.83
C TYR A 106 -4.18 -13.99 -32.86
N TYR A 107 -3.33 -14.93 -32.46
CA TYR A 107 -2.84 -15.99 -33.34
C TYR A 107 -3.98 -16.86 -33.88
N GLU A 108 -4.88 -17.35 -33.01
CA GLU A 108 -6.02 -18.18 -33.45
C GLU A 108 -7.02 -17.39 -34.30
N THR A 109 -7.11 -16.06 -34.14
CA THR A 109 -7.99 -15.20 -34.95
C THR A 109 -7.46 -15.06 -36.38
N PHE A 110 -6.18 -14.69 -36.53
CA PHE A 110 -5.58 -14.35 -37.81
C PHE A 110 -4.99 -15.54 -38.59
N TYR A 111 -4.64 -16.63 -37.91
CA TYR A 111 -4.09 -17.82 -38.57
C TYR A 111 -5.17 -18.91 -38.70
N PRO A 112 -5.48 -19.36 -39.94
CA PRO A 112 -6.47 -20.41 -40.15
C PRO A 112 -5.94 -21.76 -39.65
N ARG A 113 -6.70 -22.43 -38.79
CA ARG A 113 -6.54 -23.86 -38.50
C ARG A 113 -7.46 -24.68 -39.39
N THR A 114 -6.95 -25.82 -39.87
CA THR A 114 -7.73 -26.83 -40.59
C THR A 114 -8.85 -27.41 -39.73
N GLU A 115 -8.58 -27.64 -38.44
CA GLU A 115 -9.56 -28.16 -37.49
C GLU A 115 -10.33 -27.04 -36.75
N LYS A 116 -11.54 -26.72 -37.23
CA LYS A 116 -12.41 -25.68 -36.65
C LYS A 116 -12.72 -25.90 -35.16
N ARG A 117 -12.94 -27.15 -34.72
CA ARG A 117 -13.24 -27.48 -33.31
C ARG A 117 -12.07 -27.15 -32.38
N LYS A 118 -10.84 -27.48 -32.77
CA LYS A 118 -9.63 -27.14 -31.99
C LYS A 118 -9.42 -25.63 -31.88
N LYS A 119 -9.69 -24.88 -32.96
CA LYS A 119 -9.65 -23.40 -32.95
C LYS A 119 -10.64 -22.83 -31.94
N ILE A 120 -11.90 -23.26 -31.98
CA ILE A 120 -12.95 -22.77 -31.05
C ILE A 120 -12.55 -23.08 -29.60
N PHE A 121 -12.08 -24.30 -29.33
CA PHE A 121 -11.65 -24.69 -27.99
C PHE A 121 -10.50 -23.82 -27.47
N LEU A 122 -9.42 -23.66 -28.23
CA LEU A 122 -8.27 -22.85 -27.82
C LEU A 122 -8.62 -21.38 -27.65
N MET A 123 -9.41 -20.81 -28.57
CA MET A 123 -9.86 -19.42 -28.47
C MET A 123 -10.73 -19.22 -27.21
N SER A 124 -11.55 -20.21 -26.86
CA SER A 124 -12.34 -20.20 -25.62
C SER A 124 -11.46 -20.29 -24.38
N CYS A 125 -10.46 -21.18 -24.36
CA CYS A 125 -9.50 -21.29 -23.27
C CYS A 125 -8.75 -19.97 -23.03
N TYR A 126 -8.19 -19.36 -24.08
CA TYR A 126 -7.51 -18.08 -23.97
C TYR A 126 -8.46 -16.94 -23.58
N GLY A 127 -9.70 -16.97 -24.06
CA GLY A 127 -10.74 -16.02 -23.67
C GLY A 127 -11.06 -16.09 -22.18
N ILE A 128 -11.25 -17.29 -21.64
CA ILE A 128 -11.51 -17.51 -20.21
C ILE A 128 -10.34 -17.03 -19.35
N ILE A 129 -9.09 -17.31 -19.77
CA ILE A 129 -7.90 -16.81 -19.06
C ILE A 129 -7.88 -15.28 -19.02
N ASN A 130 -8.13 -14.62 -20.16
CA ASN A 130 -8.17 -13.16 -20.22
C ASN A 130 -9.29 -12.57 -19.35
N LEU A 131 -10.49 -13.14 -19.37
CA LEU A 131 -11.61 -12.71 -18.53
C LEU A 131 -11.29 -12.88 -17.03
N PHE A 132 -10.64 -13.99 -16.68
CA PHE A 132 -10.20 -14.26 -15.32
C PHE A 132 -9.22 -13.18 -14.83
N PHE A 133 -8.16 -12.90 -15.58
CA PHE A 133 -7.20 -11.86 -15.24
C PHE A 133 -7.84 -10.46 -15.22
N LEU A 134 -8.70 -10.13 -16.18
CA LEU A 134 -9.43 -8.87 -16.17
C LEU A 134 -10.28 -8.71 -14.89
N SER A 135 -10.94 -9.78 -14.44
CA SER A 135 -11.71 -9.77 -13.20
C SER A 135 -10.81 -9.59 -11.97
N ILE A 136 -9.61 -10.17 -11.94
CA ILE A 136 -8.59 -9.91 -10.91
C ILE A 136 -8.19 -8.44 -10.90
N ALA A 137 -7.89 -7.85 -12.07
CA ALA A 137 -7.49 -6.45 -12.15
C ALA A 137 -8.58 -5.49 -11.66
N LEU A 138 -9.85 -5.81 -11.95
CA LEU A 138 -10.98 -5.01 -11.54
C LEU A 138 -11.31 -5.16 -10.05
N PHE A 139 -11.25 -6.37 -9.51
CA PHE A 139 -11.79 -6.68 -8.18
C PHE A 139 -10.74 -6.85 -7.07
N ILE A 140 -9.46 -7.09 -7.35
CA ILE A 140 -8.42 -7.21 -6.32
C ILE A 140 -7.59 -5.93 -6.25
N GLN A 141 -7.96 -5.04 -5.32
CA GLN A 141 -7.26 -3.77 -5.09
C GLN A 141 -6.34 -3.78 -3.87
N TRP A 142 -6.31 -4.88 -3.10
CA TRP A 142 -5.66 -4.96 -1.79
C TRP A 142 -4.21 -5.45 -1.90
N LYS A 143 -3.33 -4.71 -2.57
CA LYS A 143 -1.95 -5.14 -2.84
C LYS A 143 -0.94 -4.69 -1.78
N LYS A 144 -1.27 -3.65 -1.02
CA LYS A 144 -0.49 -3.17 0.11
C LYS A 144 -1.36 -3.22 1.36
N PRO A 145 -0.79 -3.54 2.54
CA PRO A 145 -1.51 -3.40 3.78
C PRO A 145 -1.81 -1.92 4.05
N PHE A 146 -2.78 -1.66 4.92
CA PHE A 146 -3.03 -0.34 5.45
C PHE A 146 -1.75 0.21 6.09
N ASP A 147 -1.25 1.30 5.52
CA ASP A 147 -0.02 1.94 5.99
C ASP A 147 -0.30 2.78 7.25
N GLU A 148 -0.30 2.10 8.40
CA GLU A 148 -0.56 2.71 9.69
C GLU A 148 0.53 3.72 10.08
N GLN A 149 1.80 3.43 9.79
CA GLN A 149 2.89 4.35 10.09
C GLN A 149 2.76 5.66 9.31
N LYS A 150 2.42 5.60 8.02
CA LYS A 150 2.17 6.80 7.23
C LYS A 150 0.97 7.60 7.74
N PHE A 151 -0.08 6.94 8.24
CA PHE A 151 -1.19 7.62 8.91
C PHE A 151 -0.70 8.37 10.15
N LEU A 152 0.02 7.70 11.04
CA LEU A 152 0.53 8.27 12.30
C LEU A 152 1.48 9.43 12.04
N ASN A 153 2.39 9.30 11.07
CA ASN A 153 3.34 10.34 10.71
C ASN A 153 2.67 11.61 10.16
N GLN A 154 1.44 11.52 9.64
CA GLN A 154 0.65 12.69 9.22
C GLN A 154 -0.13 13.34 10.36
N GLN A 155 -0.33 12.65 11.49
CA GLN A 155 -0.98 13.23 12.65
C GLN A 155 0.02 14.06 13.45
N ASN A 156 -0.50 15.06 14.18
CA ASN A 156 0.27 15.89 15.10
C ASN A 156 -0.16 15.61 16.53
N TYR A 157 0.76 15.83 17.47
CA TYR A 157 0.40 15.97 18.87
C TYR A 157 -0.48 17.21 19.06
N SER A 158 -1.52 17.08 19.88
CA SER A 158 -2.44 18.19 20.16
C SER A 158 -2.66 18.34 21.65
N LEU A 159 -2.52 19.57 22.13
CA LEU A 159 -2.86 19.98 23.48
C LEU A 159 -4.27 20.58 23.47
N TYR A 160 -5.14 20.07 24.32
CA TYR A 160 -6.48 20.61 24.52
C TYR A 160 -6.62 21.20 25.92
N LEU A 161 -7.07 22.44 25.99
CA LEU A 161 -7.41 23.09 27.26
C LEU A 161 -8.92 23.08 27.38
N ILE A 162 -9.44 22.47 28.44
CA ILE A 162 -10.87 22.23 28.63
C ILE A 162 -11.33 22.89 29.93
N SER A 163 -12.27 23.83 29.81
CA SER A 163 -12.97 24.44 30.93
C SER A 163 -14.48 24.45 30.69
N ASN A 164 -15.23 23.86 31.63
CA ASN A 164 -16.69 23.83 31.59
C ASN A 164 -17.33 25.10 32.19
N GLU A 165 -16.56 25.87 32.94
CA GLU A 165 -16.96 27.16 33.51
C GLU A 165 -16.12 28.27 32.88
N THR A 166 -16.53 29.54 33.03
CA THR A 166 -15.65 30.68 32.76
C THR A 166 -14.51 30.67 33.78
N PRO A 167 -13.29 30.28 33.37
CA PRO A 167 -12.17 30.25 34.30
C PRO A 167 -11.82 31.70 34.65
N TYR A 168 -11.78 32.01 35.94
CA TYR A 168 -11.24 33.29 36.40
C TYR A 168 -9.76 33.33 36.03
N LYS A 169 -9.36 34.29 35.19
CA LYS A 169 -8.03 34.40 34.56
C LYS A 169 -6.84 34.27 35.53
N ASN A 170 -7.01 34.57 36.80
CA ASN A 170 -5.93 34.58 37.80
C ASN A 170 -5.82 33.28 38.62
N TYR A 171 -6.76 32.33 38.46
CA TYR A 171 -6.79 31.12 39.29
C TYR A 171 -6.06 29.94 38.69
N TYR A 172 -5.80 29.96 37.38
CA TYR A 172 -5.23 28.83 36.64
C TYR A 172 -4.11 29.32 35.75
N THR A 173 -2.93 28.71 35.86
CA THR A 173 -1.78 28.97 35.00
C THR A 173 -1.32 27.67 34.37
N ILE A 174 -1.17 27.67 33.05
CA ILE A 174 -0.74 26.50 32.28
C ILE A 174 0.51 26.91 31.53
N ASN A 175 1.67 26.53 32.06
CA ASN A 175 2.96 26.83 31.44
C ASN A 175 3.41 25.63 30.62
N LEU A 176 3.63 25.86 29.32
CA LEU A 176 4.20 24.89 28.41
C LEU A 176 5.59 25.38 27.99
N LYS A 177 6.62 24.60 28.30
CA LYS A 177 8.01 24.93 28.01
C LYS A 177 8.63 23.85 27.15
N ASN A 178 9.39 24.23 26.12
CA ASN A 178 10.34 23.35 25.43
C ASN A 178 11.74 24.01 25.46
N SER A 179 12.69 23.48 24.70
CA SER A 179 14.06 24.03 24.62
C SER A 179 14.14 25.42 23.98
N LEU A 180 13.13 25.84 23.23
CA LEU A 180 13.12 27.06 22.42
C LEU A 180 12.19 28.14 22.96
N THR A 181 11.05 27.75 23.52
CA THR A 181 9.97 28.66 23.94
C THR A 181 9.43 28.27 25.31
N SER A 182 8.98 29.29 26.04
CA SER A 182 8.23 29.16 27.28
C SER A 182 6.95 29.97 27.13
N GLU A 183 5.81 29.29 27.11
CA GLU A 183 4.52 29.90 26.85
C GLU A 183 3.58 29.68 28.03
N SER A 184 2.96 30.77 28.51
CA SER A 184 1.86 30.71 29.46
C SER A 184 0.54 30.70 28.68
N LEU A 185 -0.18 29.59 28.73
CA LEU A 185 -1.47 29.41 28.09
C LEU A 185 -2.60 29.83 29.02
N GLN A 186 -3.48 30.70 28.52
CA GLN A 186 -4.68 31.10 29.26
C GLN A 186 -5.80 30.10 29.00
N LEU A 187 -6.30 29.49 30.07
CA LEU A 187 -7.51 28.71 30.01
C LEU A 187 -8.70 29.67 29.82
N LEU A 188 -9.52 29.47 28.79
CA LEU A 188 -10.80 30.16 28.58
C LEU A 188 -11.94 29.14 28.61
N SER A 189 -13.19 29.61 28.66
CA SER A 189 -14.35 28.73 28.60
C SER A 189 -14.39 27.95 27.27
N GLY A 190 -14.79 26.68 27.35
CA GLY A 190 -14.88 25.79 26.21
C GLY A 190 -13.63 24.92 26.00
N ILE A 191 -13.42 24.53 24.74
CA ILE A 191 -12.31 23.66 24.32
C ILE A 191 -11.40 24.46 23.40
N GLN A 192 -10.16 24.68 23.84
CA GLN A 192 -9.10 25.23 22.98
C GLN A 192 -8.20 24.10 22.51
N GLN A 193 -7.65 24.24 21.31
CA GLN A 193 -6.70 23.30 20.74
C GLN A 193 -5.42 24.05 20.32
N LYS A 194 -4.27 23.51 20.72
CA LYS A 194 -2.95 23.90 20.25
C LYS A 194 -2.24 22.68 19.64
N THR A 195 -1.67 22.84 18.45
CA THR A 195 -0.80 21.82 17.86
C THR A 195 0.58 21.92 18.48
N LEU A 196 1.19 20.78 18.81
CA LEU A 196 2.54 20.72 19.37
C LEU A 196 3.55 20.36 18.29
N ASP A 197 4.74 20.95 18.39
CA ASP A 197 5.83 20.65 17.48
C ASP A 197 6.30 19.21 17.63
N LYS A 198 6.69 18.61 16.50
CA LYS A 198 7.27 17.27 16.46
C LYS A 198 8.72 17.32 16.94
N ASN A 199 9.22 16.16 17.39
CA ASN A 199 10.62 15.98 17.76
C ASN A 199 11.10 16.98 18.83
N SER A 200 10.26 17.21 19.84
CA SER A 200 10.53 18.16 20.91
C SER A 200 10.22 17.53 22.27
N GLU A 201 10.94 18.01 23.28
CA GLU A 201 10.65 17.72 24.68
C GLU A 201 9.91 18.89 25.30
N PHE A 202 8.81 18.59 25.96
CA PHE A 202 7.96 19.56 26.62
C PHE A 202 7.91 19.29 28.11
N THR A 203 7.87 20.36 28.89
CA THR A 203 7.44 20.34 30.29
C THR A 203 6.16 21.15 30.40
N LEU A 204 5.14 20.55 30.99
CA LEU A 204 3.85 21.18 31.23
C LEU A 204 3.60 21.26 32.73
N LEU A 205 3.46 22.48 33.22
CA LEU A 205 3.05 22.80 34.58
C LEU A 205 1.64 23.37 34.55
N PHE A 206 0.70 22.66 35.18
CA PHE A 206 -0.66 23.14 35.36
C PHE A 206 -0.88 23.47 36.82
N SER A 207 -0.86 24.75 37.16
CA SER A 207 -1.06 25.24 38.53
C SER A 207 -2.45 25.83 38.69
N SER A 208 -3.02 25.66 39.88
CA SER A 208 -4.30 26.25 40.24
C SER A 208 -4.37 26.64 41.70
N LEU A 209 -5.00 27.79 41.97
CA LEU A 209 -5.38 28.26 43.30
C LEU A 209 -6.67 27.61 43.81
N LYS A 210 -7.44 26.93 42.95
CA LYS A 210 -8.67 26.21 43.29
C LYS A 210 -8.56 24.73 42.90
N ASN A 211 -8.89 23.83 43.81
CA ASN A 211 -8.88 22.39 43.51
C ASN A 211 -10.18 21.99 42.78
N ASN A 212 -10.35 22.45 41.53
CA ASN A 212 -11.50 22.07 40.69
C ASN A 212 -11.12 20.96 39.70
N LEU A 213 -11.73 19.79 39.84
CA LEU A 213 -11.51 18.65 38.94
C LEU A 213 -12.17 18.80 37.58
N GLU A 214 -12.95 19.86 37.34
CA GLU A 214 -13.60 20.11 36.07
C GLU A 214 -12.68 20.70 35.01
N GLN A 215 -11.63 21.40 35.44
CA GLN A 215 -10.65 22.02 34.55
C GLN A 215 -9.49 21.09 34.26
N LYS A 216 -9.21 20.89 32.97
CA LYS A 216 -8.33 19.81 32.53
C LYS A 216 -7.52 20.23 31.33
N VAL A 217 -6.33 19.69 31.27
CA VAL A 217 -5.51 19.68 30.07
C VAL A 217 -5.49 18.27 29.52
N LEU A 218 -5.69 18.11 28.20
CA LEU A 218 -5.51 16.84 27.52
C LEU A 218 -4.34 16.93 26.55
N ILE A 219 -3.51 15.90 26.51
CA ILE A 219 -2.60 15.67 25.40
C ILE A 219 -3.14 14.52 24.58
N LYS A 220 -3.31 14.75 23.28
CA LYS A 220 -3.62 13.72 22.30
C LYS A 220 -2.38 13.42 21.47
N ASP A 221 -2.01 12.15 21.39
CA ASP A 221 -0.90 11.69 20.55
C ASP A 221 -1.35 11.32 19.13
N PRO A 222 -0.40 11.14 18.18
CA PRO A 222 -0.67 10.66 16.83
C PRO A 222 -1.43 9.34 16.78
N SER A 223 -1.23 8.48 17.78
CA SER A 223 -1.90 7.17 17.91
C SER A 223 -3.36 7.27 18.40
N GLY A 224 -3.81 8.47 18.78
CA GLY A 224 -5.16 8.74 19.24
C GLY A 224 -5.37 8.46 20.73
N ASN A 225 -4.32 8.17 21.49
CA ASN A 225 -4.37 8.06 22.94
C ASN A 225 -4.53 9.45 23.57
N LEU A 226 -5.16 9.49 24.74
CA LEU A 226 -5.32 10.73 25.50
C LEU A 226 -4.67 10.62 26.88
N LEU A 227 -3.89 11.63 27.25
CA LEU A 227 -3.44 11.86 28.61
C LEU A 227 -4.23 13.02 29.20
N GLU A 228 -5.03 12.75 30.23
CA GLU A 228 -5.75 13.76 31.00
C GLU A 228 -4.89 14.21 32.18
N ILE A 229 -4.70 15.52 32.31
CA ILE A 229 -3.86 16.17 33.32
C ILE A 229 -4.77 17.09 34.13
N PHE A 230 -4.75 16.90 35.44
CA PHE A 230 -5.56 17.68 36.38
C PHE A 230 -4.77 18.88 36.92
N PRO A 231 -5.43 19.87 37.54
CA PRO A 231 -4.73 21.00 38.15
C PRO A 231 -3.74 20.52 39.22
N GLN A 232 -2.74 21.36 39.48
CA GLN A 232 -1.58 21.06 40.35
C GLN A 232 -0.79 19.83 39.89
N SER A 233 -0.58 19.70 38.57
CA SER A 233 0.21 18.61 37.99
C SER A 233 1.36 19.15 37.16
N GLU A 234 2.45 18.39 37.20
CA GLU A 234 3.64 18.65 36.41
C GLU A 234 4.05 17.38 35.68
N ILE A 235 4.24 17.51 34.37
CA ILE A 235 4.64 16.41 33.49
C ILE A 235 5.73 16.87 32.53
N SER A 236 6.62 15.94 32.18
CA SER A 236 7.48 16.08 31.00
C SER A 236 7.07 15.03 29.97
N PHE A 237 7.06 15.39 28.69
CA PHE A 237 6.71 14.45 27.63
C PHE A 237 7.45 14.77 26.33
N SER A 238 7.61 13.76 25.49
CA SER A 238 8.32 13.88 24.21
C SER A 238 7.40 13.62 23.02
N THR A 239 7.68 14.33 21.92
CA THR A 239 6.96 14.20 20.63
C THR A 239 7.82 13.59 19.52
N TYR A 240 8.86 12.83 19.87
CA TYR A 240 9.71 12.10 18.92
C TYR A 240 9.02 10.86 18.32
N ASP A 241 8.22 10.16 19.12
CA ASP A 241 7.53 8.94 18.71
C ASP A 241 6.11 9.22 18.20
N THR A 242 5.42 8.18 17.74
CA THR A 242 3.98 8.25 17.40
C THR A 242 3.07 8.03 18.61
N THR A 243 3.64 7.60 19.73
CA THR A 243 2.98 7.38 21.02
C THR A 243 3.53 8.32 22.06
N LEU A 244 2.68 8.84 22.95
CA LEU A 244 3.15 9.73 24.02
C LEU A 244 4.05 8.98 25.02
N ILE A 245 5.31 9.38 25.10
CA ILE A 245 6.19 9.04 26.22
C ILE A 245 6.16 10.21 27.19
N TYR A 246 5.82 9.94 28.45
CA TYR A 246 5.73 10.97 29.48
C TYR A 246 6.28 10.48 30.81
N LYS A 247 6.80 11.43 31.59
CA LYS A 247 7.21 11.26 32.97
C LYS A 247 6.38 12.20 33.84
N LYS A 248 5.64 11.61 34.77
CA LYS A 248 4.92 12.35 35.80
C LYS A 248 5.91 12.84 36.86
N GLN A 249 5.92 14.14 37.12
CA GLN A 249 6.74 14.73 38.17
C GLN A 249 5.89 15.05 39.41
N GLY A 250 4.64 15.51 39.21
CA GLY A 250 3.72 15.83 40.31
C GLY A 250 2.24 15.77 39.91
N GLY A 251 1.35 15.74 40.91
CA GLY A 251 -0.10 15.89 40.73
C GLY A 251 -0.85 14.62 40.33
N LYS A 252 -1.89 14.76 39.50
CA LYS A 252 -2.80 13.67 39.09
C LYS A 252 -2.96 13.65 37.58
N ILE A 253 -2.80 12.46 37.00
CA ILE A 253 -2.96 12.21 35.56
C ILE A 253 -3.77 10.94 35.34
N LYS A 254 -4.42 10.83 34.18
CA LYS A 254 -5.11 9.62 33.73
C LYS A 254 -4.80 9.35 32.27
N TRP A 255 -4.38 8.13 31.98
CA TRP A 255 -4.10 7.67 30.62
C TRP A 255 -5.30 6.93 30.03
N TYR A 256 -5.62 7.24 28.78
CA TYR A 256 -6.71 6.64 28.02
C TYR A 256 -6.17 6.13 26.67
N PRO A 257 -5.76 4.86 26.59
CA PRO A 257 -5.32 4.28 25.33
C PRO A 257 -6.51 4.11 24.38
N GLN A 258 -6.28 4.26 23.08
CA GLN A 258 -7.32 4.28 22.04
C GLN A 258 -8.24 3.03 22.04
N GLU A 259 -7.70 1.89 22.44
CA GLU A 259 -8.38 0.58 22.50
C GLU A 259 -9.27 0.40 23.75
N SER A 260 -9.13 1.27 24.75
CA SER A 260 -9.91 1.20 25.99
C SER A 260 -11.32 1.78 25.86
N ILE A 261 -12.15 1.52 26.86
CA ILE A 261 -13.47 2.14 26.99
C ILE A 261 -13.27 3.61 27.41
N PHE A 262 -13.45 4.53 26.45
CA PHE A 262 -13.36 5.96 26.73
C PHE A 262 -14.52 6.42 27.62
N PRO A 263 -14.24 7.27 28.63
CA PRO A 263 -15.29 7.99 29.34
C PRO A 263 -16.22 8.74 28.37
N LYS A 264 -17.51 8.85 28.71
CA LYS A 264 -18.52 9.52 27.85
C LYS A 264 -18.06 10.90 27.37
N LYS A 265 -17.41 11.69 28.25
CA LYS A 265 -16.81 13.01 27.97
C LYS A 265 -15.80 13.03 26.81
N PHE A 266 -15.08 11.93 26.55
CA PHE A 266 -14.04 11.86 25.52
C PHE A 266 -14.43 11.05 24.29
N LYS A 267 -15.68 10.58 24.20
CA LYS A 267 -16.17 9.82 23.04
C LYS A 267 -16.04 10.59 21.73
N ASN A 268 -16.17 11.92 21.75
CA ASN A 268 -16.04 12.74 20.54
C ASN A 268 -14.62 12.73 19.98
N PHE A 269 -13.59 12.78 20.83
CA PHE A 269 -12.19 12.63 20.40
C PHE A 269 -11.94 11.28 19.75
N GLN A 270 -12.46 10.21 20.37
CA GLN A 270 -12.34 8.85 19.82
C GLN A 270 -13.06 8.71 18.47
N LYS A 271 -14.28 9.25 18.35
CA LYS A 271 -15.06 9.25 17.09
C LYS A 271 -14.34 10.02 15.99
N ASN A 272 -13.81 11.20 16.29
CA ASN A 272 -13.08 12.02 15.33
C ASN A 272 -11.82 11.31 14.84
N TYR A 273 -11.04 10.73 15.75
CA TYR A 273 -9.86 9.95 15.37
C TYR A 273 -10.21 8.74 14.50
N LYS A 274 -11.24 7.96 14.87
CA LYS A 274 -11.73 6.84 14.05
C LYS A 274 -12.19 7.29 12.66
N LYS A 275 -12.85 8.46 12.56
CA LYS A 275 -13.26 9.05 11.29
C LYS A 275 -12.06 9.45 10.43
N LEU A 276 -11.05 10.10 11.01
CA LEU A 276 -9.80 10.45 10.32
C LEU A 276 -9.08 9.20 9.80
N LYS A 277 -8.90 8.18 10.65
CA LYS A 277 -8.26 6.91 10.29
C LYS A 277 -9.02 6.19 9.18
N LYS A 278 -10.36 6.15 9.27
CA LYS A 278 -11.23 5.60 8.22
C LYS A 278 -11.08 6.35 6.90
N ASN A 279 -11.12 7.68 6.93
CA ASN A 279 -10.98 8.49 5.72
C ASN A 279 -9.61 8.29 5.07
N PHE A 280 -8.55 8.20 5.87
CA PHE A 280 -7.21 7.91 5.37
C PHE A 280 -7.13 6.51 4.76
N ALA A 281 -7.65 5.48 5.43
CA ALA A 281 -7.72 4.12 4.89
C ALA A 281 -8.48 4.08 3.55
N LEU A 282 -9.63 4.75 3.45
CA LEU A 282 -10.39 4.83 2.20
C LEU A 282 -9.63 5.61 1.11
N SER A 283 -8.85 6.63 1.47
CA SER A 283 -8.05 7.40 0.50
C SER A 283 -6.97 6.56 -0.19
N GLN A 284 -6.49 5.49 0.46
CA GLN A 284 -5.53 4.55 -0.13
C GLN A 284 -6.15 3.66 -1.21
N LEU A 285 -7.49 3.59 -1.29
CA LEU A 285 -8.19 2.79 -2.29
C LEU A 285 -8.42 3.58 -3.58
N PRO A 286 -8.55 2.90 -4.74
CA PRO A 286 -8.93 3.55 -5.98
C PRO A 286 -10.28 4.27 -5.85
N VAL A 287 -10.45 5.38 -6.58
CA VAL A 287 -11.63 6.27 -6.48
C VAL A 287 -12.96 5.50 -6.55
N ARG A 288 -13.06 4.53 -7.47
CA ARG A 288 -14.25 3.69 -7.66
C ARG A 288 -14.63 2.87 -6.42
N PHE A 289 -13.65 2.53 -5.58
CA PHE A 289 -13.83 1.76 -4.35
C PHE A 289 -14.05 2.63 -3.13
N ARG A 290 -13.69 3.92 -3.13
CA ARG A 290 -13.80 4.79 -1.94
C ARG A 290 -15.24 4.98 -1.46
N SER A 291 -16.17 5.20 -2.40
CA SER A 291 -17.57 5.53 -2.13
C SER A 291 -18.55 4.38 -2.39
N ASN A 292 -18.13 3.31 -3.06
CA ASN A 292 -19.03 2.25 -3.51
C ASN A 292 -18.97 1.00 -2.59
N ALA A 293 -19.89 0.95 -1.64
CA ALA A 293 -20.06 -0.18 -0.71
C ALA A 293 -20.27 -1.54 -1.41
N LYS A 294 -21.01 -1.55 -2.54
CA LYS A 294 -21.28 -2.79 -3.29
C LYS A 294 -20.00 -3.33 -3.92
N LEU A 295 -19.20 -2.46 -4.54
CA LEU A 295 -17.91 -2.86 -5.13
C LEU A 295 -16.92 -3.33 -4.08
N GLN A 296 -16.83 -2.64 -2.95
CA GLN A 296 -15.99 -3.10 -1.84
C GLN A 296 -16.44 -4.51 -1.35
N LYS A 297 -17.74 -4.80 -1.29
CA LYS A 297 -18.28 -6.13 -0.90
C LYS A 297 -17.97 -7.21 -1.94
N ILE A 298 -18.12 -6.90 -3.23
CA ILE A 298 -17.75 -7.82 -4.33
C ILE A 298 -16.26 -8.13 -4.27
N SER A 299 -15.43 -7.09 -4.13
CA SER A 299 -13.98 -7.22 -4.00
C SER A 299 -13.57 -8.08 -2.82
N ARG A 300 -14.24 -7.93 -1.66
CA ARG A 300 -14.08 -8.82 -0.51
C ARG A 300 -14.35 -10.27 -0.89
N ILE A 301 -15.56 -10.57 -1.37
CA ILE A 301 -15.98 -11.96 -1.69
C ILE A 301 -15.01 -12.58 -2.69
N TYR A 302 -14.63 -11.79 -3.69
CA TYR A 302 -13.73 -12.22 -4.75
C TYR A 302 -12.31 -12.49 -4.22
N THR A 303 -11.76 -11.60 -3.39
CA THR A 303 -10.44 -11.76 -2.75
C THR A 303 -10.42 -12.94 -1.78
N GLU A 304 -11.48 -13.14 -0.98
CA GLU A 304 -11.62 -14.29 -0.08
C GLU A 304 -11.68 -15.61 -0.86
N ARG A 305 -12.45 -15.67 -1.96
CA ARG A 305 -12.53 -16.86 -2.81
C ARG A 305 -11.21 -17.17 -3.48
N LEU A 306 -10.55 -16.17 -4.08
CA LEU A 306 -9.26 -16.38 -4.73
C LEU A 306 -8.16 -16.75 -3.75
N GLY A 307 -8.14 -16.16 -2.56
CA GLY A 307 -7.19 -16.54 -1.51
C GLY A 307 -7.36 -18.00 -1.07
N LYS A 308 -8.58 -18.56 -1.16
CA LYS A 308 -8.84 -19.98 -0.88
C LYS A 308 -8.47 -20.90 -2.05
N ILE A 309 -8.84 -20.52 -3.28
CA ILE A 309 -8.64 -21.37 -4.47
C ILE A 309 -7.16 -21.35 -4.92
N PHE A 310 -6.52 -20.18 -4.84
CA PHE A 310 -5.15 -19.94 -5.30
C PHE A 310 -4.30 -19.30 -4.18
N PRO A 311 -4.07 -20.02 -3.07
CA PRO A 311 -3.41 -19.45 -1.90
C PRO A 311 -1.99 -18.95 -2.19
N PHE A 312 -1.26 -19.60 -3.12
CA PHE A 312 0.10 -19.20 -3.47
C PHE A 312 0.18 -17.83 -4.18
N GLY A 313 -0.86 -17.42 -4.91
CA GLY A 313 -0.89 -16.14 -5.64
C GLY A 313 -1.59 -15.01 -4.89
N TYR A 314 -2.58 -15.32 -4.05
CA TYR A 314 -3.51 -14.32 -3.50
C TYR A 314 -3.59 -14.26 -1.97
N LYS A 315 -2.80 -15.06 -1.24
CA LYS A 315 -2.75 -14.98 0.23
C LYS A 315 -2.37 -13.58 0.72
N ASN A 316 -1.34 -12.96 0.13
CA ASN A 316 -0.94 -11.60 0.50
C ASN A 316 -2.07 -10.59 0.26
N ALA A 317 -2.82 -10.72 -0.83
CA ALA A 317 -3.94 -9.85 -1.11
C ALA A 317 -5.06 -9.99 -0.07
N LEU A 318 -5.31 -11.22 0.39
CA LEU A 318 -6.25 -11.49 1.48
C LEU A 318 -5.78 -10.90 2.81
N GLU A 319 -4.51 -11.06 3.17
CA GLU A 319 -3.92 -10.48 4.39
C GLU A 319 -3.97 -8.95 4.36
N ASN A 320 -3.61 -8.35 3.23
CA ASN A 320 -3.72 -6.91 3.03
C ASN A 320 -5.16 -6.44 3.17
N PHE A 321 -6.13 -7.13 2.56
CA PHE A 321 -7.55 -6.79 2.69
C PHE A 321 -8.01 -6.76 4.15
N GLN A 322 -7.57 -7.71 4.97
CA GLN A 322 -7.94 -7.78 6.39
C GLN A 322 -7.55 -6.51 7.15
N THR A 323 -6.44 -5.86 6.80
CA THR A 323 -6.03 -4.60 7.42
C THR A 323 -7.00 -3.44 7.14
N PHE A 324 -7.76 -3.49 6.04
CA PHE A 324 -8.76 -2.48 5.68
C PHE A 324 -10.15 -2.78 6.23
N LEU A 325 -10.45 -4.04 6.59
CA LEU A 325 -11.76 -4.51 7.01
C LEU A 325 -12.44 -3.61 8.05
N PRO A 326 -11.77 -3.09 9.10
CA PRO A 326 -12.41 -2.24 10.12
C PRO A 326 -12.91 -0.89 9.59
N TYR A 327 -12.48 -0.46 8.41
CA TYR A 327 -12.75 0.86 7.85
C TYR A 327 -13.80 0.83 6.72
N LEU A 328 -14.20 -0.34 6.25
CA LEU A 328 -15.15 -0.50 5.14
C LEU A 328 -16.59 -0.25 5.57
N SER A 329 -17.45 0.14 4.62
CA SER A 329 -18.83 0.53 4.93
C SER A 329 -19.71 -0.61 5.44
N PHE A 330 -19.34 -1.86 5.15
CA PHE A 330 -20.06 -3.07 5.56
C PHE A 330 -19.36 -3.82 6.69
N SER A 331 -18.44 -3.18 7.42
CA SER A 331 -17.83 -3.72 8.62
C SER A 331 -18.84 -3.76 9.77
N GLY A 332 -19.95 -4.47 9.59
CA GLY A 332 -20.80 -4.91 10.67
C GLY A 332 -19.93 -5.76 11.58
N VAL A 333 -19.82 -5.32 12.84
CA VAL A 333 -18.99 -5.89 13.91
C VAL A 333 -18.85 -7.41 13.79
N SER A 334 -17.75 -7.89 13.22
CA SER A 334 -17.24 -9.22 13.51
C SER A 334 -16.26 -9.09 14.68
N LYS A 335 -16.81 -8.87 15.88
CA LYS A 335 -16.18 -9.33 17.12
C LYS A 335 -16.10 -10.86 16.99
N ASN A 336 -15.02 -11.39 16.39
CA ASN A 336 -14.57 -12.80 16.49
C ASN A 336 -13.42 -13.17 15.53
N TYR A 337 -12.67 -12.22 14.98
CA TYR A 337 -11.34 -12.51 14.45
C TYR A 337 -10.30 -11.86 15.35
N ASN A 338 -10.14 -12.41 16.56
CA ASN A 338 -9.10 -11.98 17.48
C ASN A 338 -7.73 -12.13 16.78
N GLN A 339 -6.88 -11.10 16.89
CA GLN A 339 -5.49 -11.12 16.43
C GLN A 339 -4.70 -12.36 16.94
N THR A 340 -5.14 -13.00 18.02
CA THR A 340 -4.62 -14.29 18.50
C THR A 340 -4.84 -15.46 17.55
N ASN A 341 -5.91 -15.46 16.73
CA ASN A 341 -6.11 -16.47 15.69
C ASN A 341 -5.22 -16.23 14.47
N ILE A 342 -4.91 -14.97 14.12
CA ILE A 342 -3.93 -14.66 13.08
C ILE A 342 -2.54 -15.15 13.51
N LEU A 343 -2.13 -14.90 14.77
CA LEU A 343 -0.89 -15.43 15.34
C LEU A 343 -0.87 -16.96 15.48
N LYS A 344 -2.00 -17.60 15.83
CA LYS A 344 -2.11 -19.08 15.86
C LYS A 344 -2.07 -19.71 14.47
N ILE A 345 -2.69 -19.08 13.46
CA ILE A 345 -2.63 -19.51 12.06
C ILE A 345 -1.23 -19.26 11.49
N LEU A 346 -0.56 -18.16 11.87
CA LEU A 346 0.85 -17.91 11.51
C LEU A 346 1.78 -18.94 12.16
N ARG A 347 1.59 -19.28 13.45
CA ARG A 347 2.40 -20.31 14.15
C ARG A 347 2.13 -21.75 13.68
N SER A 348 0.90 -22.07 13.23
CA SER A 348 0.62 -23.36 12.61
C SER A 348 1.14 -23.42 11.17
N THR A 349 1.21 -22.29 10.46
CA THR A 349 1.75 -22.23 9.10
C THR A 349 3.28 -22.12 9.04
N THR A 350 3.96 -21.63 10.07
CA THR A 350 5.42 -21.78 10.19
C THR A 350 5.80 -23.24 10.43
N LYS A 351 5.04 -23.99 11.25
CA LYS A 351 5.21 -25.45 11.37
C LYS A 351 4.95 -26.19 10.05
N ILE A 352 3.95 -25.79 9.27
CA ILE A 352 3.70 -26.33 7.91
C ILE A 352 4.80 -25.89 6.92
N GLY A 353 5.39 -24.71 7.12
CA GLY A 353 6.54 -24.20 6.35
C GLY A 353 7.81 -24.99 6.61
N GLU A 354 8.11 -25.30 7.88
CA GLU A 354 9.22 -26.16 8.31
C GLU A 354 9.02 -27.61 7.84
N GLU A 355 7.80 -28.16 7.93
CA GLU A 355 7.47 -29.47 7.35
C GLU A 355 7.61 -29.50 5.82
N LYS A 356 7.34 -28.37 5.13
CA LYS A 356 7.50 -28.24 3.67
C LYS A 356 8.94 -28.02 3.23
N ILE A 357 9.77 -27.35 4.02
CA ILE A 357 11.23 -27.28 3.78
C ILE A 357 11.83 -28.70 3.90
N ASN A 358 11.40 -29.48 4.90
CA ASN A 358 11.79 -30.87 5.05
C ASN A 358 11.26 -31.79 3.93
N LYS A 359 10.03 -31.57 3.41
CA LYS A 359 9.53 -32.30 2.23
C LYS A 359 10.22 -31.88 0.93
N GLY A 360 10.49 -30.59 0.73
CA GLY A 360 11.24 -30.09 -0.43
C GLY A 360 12.64 -30.65 -0.51
N ASN A 361 13.32 -30.81 0.65
CA ASN A 361 14.62 -31.46 0.72
C ASN A 361 14.55 -32.96 0.40
N LYS A 362 13.50 -33.68 0.84
CA LYS A 362 13.28 -35.09 0.46
C LYS A 362 13.01 -35.28 -1.04
N TYR A 363 12.26 -34.40 -1.69
CA TYR A 363 12.05 -34.46 -3.15
C TYR A 363 13.35 -34.14 -3.91
N ARG A 364 14.18 -33.24 -3.39
CA ARG A 364 15.49 -32.90 -3.98
C ARG A 364 16.49 -34.06 -3.85
N GLU A 365 16.45 -34.82 -2.76
CA GLU A 365 17.23 -36.07 -2.61
C GLU A 365 16.72 -37.19 -3.52
N TYR A 366 15.41 -37.29 -3.74
CA TYR A 366 14.84 -38.24 -4.69
C TYR A 366 15.24 -37.94 -6.13
N PHE A 367 15.25 -36.65 -6.52
CA PHE A 367 15.72 -36.22 -7.84
C PHE A 367 17.23 -36.44 -8.04
N LYS A 368 18.06 -36.26 -6.99
CA LYS A 368 19.50 -36.60 -7.02
C LYS A 368 19.81 -38.10 -7.11
N LYS A 369 18.80 -38.97 -6.95
CA LYS A 369 18.93 -40.42 -7.16
C LYS A 369 18.42 -40.85 -8.54
N LEU A 370 17.66 -39.98 -9.21
CA LEU A 370 17.09 -40.22 -10.55
C LEU A 370 17.89 -39.55 -11.68
N PHE A 371 18.74 -38.59 -11.32
CA PHE A 371 19.76 -37.93 -12.16
C PHE A 371 21.06 -37.91 -11.38
#